data_AF-A0A2X4W469-F1
#
_entry.id   AF-A0A2X4W469-F1
#
_cell.length_a   1.000
_cell.length_b   1.000
_cell.length_c   1.000
_cell.angle_alpha   90.00
_cell.angle_beta   90.00
_cell.angle_gamma   90.00
#
_symmetry.space_group_name_H-M   'P 1'
#
loop_
_entity.id
_entity.type
_entity.pdbx_description
1 polymer ?
#
loop_
_entity_poly.entity_id
_entity_poly.type
_entity_poly.pdbx_seq_one_letter_code
_entity_poly.pdbx_strand_id
1 'polypeptide(L)'
;MKKIWGNVSEVLKRSATEIKTNWKFSQLIQGRSQKMKMYALIYMNTGFFPVYVSLCFVSLLYLLFGIIGGTILGIKESPYWFLLFLLPAAVLPFMYFVHIFMTKNYPIIKEEYVKKHSIQLPKRE
;
A
#
# COMPACT_ATOMS: atom_id res chain seq x y z
N MET A 1 -3.41 3.14 17.13
CA MET A 1 -2.27 2.57 16.37
C MET A 1 -2.38 1.06 16.11
N LYS A 2 -2.64 0.18 17.09
CA LYS A 2 -2.76 -1.29 16.87
C LYS A 2 -3.70 -1.69 15.72
N LYS A 3 -4.86 -1.03 15.60
CA LYS A 3 -5.85 -1.28 14.54
C LYS A 3 -5.35 -0.85 13.14
N ILE A 4 -4.56 0.22 13.05
CA ILE A 4 -4.00 0.72 11.79
C ILE A 4 -2.89 -0.22 11.29
N TRP A 5 -2.01 -0.66 12.20
CA TRP A 5 -0.96 -1.63 11.88
C TRP A 5 -1.52 -3.01 11.49
N GLY A 6 -2.60 -3.45 12.15
CA GLY A 6 -3.33 -4.67 11.75
C GLY A 6 -3.86 -4.58 10.31
N ASN A 7 -4.54 -3.48 9.99
CA ASN A 7 -5.09 -3.26 8.65
C ASN A 7 -4.01 -3.13 7.57
N VAL A 8 -2.88 -2.48 7.87
CA VAL A 8 -1.72 -2.38 6.96
C VAL A 8 -1.16 -3.77 6.66
N SER A 9 -0.95 -4.59 7.71
CA SER A 9 -0.44 -5.96 7.56
C SER A 9 -1.38 -6.83 6.73
N GLU A 10 -2.68 -6.69 6.92
CA GLU A 10 -3.70 -7.42 6.17
C GLU A 10 -3.69 -7.05 4.68
N VAL A 11 -3.63 -5.75 4.34
CA VAL A 11 -3.52 -5.27 2.95
C VAL A 11 -2.24 -5.79 2.30
N LEU A 12 -1.12 -5.76 3.02
CA LEU A 12 0.17 -6.25 2.51
C LEU A 12 0.13 -7.76 2.27
N LYS A 13 -0.36 -8.54 3.23
CA LYS A 13 -0.51 -10.00 3.09
C LYS A 13 -1.44 -10.35 1.94
N ARG A 14 -2.58 -9.67 1.81
CA ARG A 14 -3.54 -9.89 0.74
C ARG A 14 -2.93 -9.61 -0.63
N SER A 15 -2.18 -8.51 -0.76
CA SER A 15 -1.50 -8.13 -2.00
C SER A 15 -0.40 -9.14 -2.37
N ALA A 16 0.43 -9.54 -1.41
CA ALA A 16 1.49 -10.52 -1.62
C ALA A 16 0.94 -11.90 -2.02
N THR A 17 -0.14 -12.34 -1.37
CA THR A 17 -0.84 -13.58 -1.71
C THR A 17 -1.44 -13.49 -3.12
N GLU A 18 -2.07 -12.36 -3.48
CA GLU A 18 -2.60 -12.15 -4.83
C GLU A 18 -1.50 -12.20 -5.90
N ILE A 19 -0.36 -11.54 -5.68
CA ILE A 19 0.79 -11.58 -6.60
C ILE A 19 1.27 -13.03 -6.75
N LYS A 20 1.46 -13.75 -5.64
CA LYS A 20 1.93 -15.13 -5.64
C LYS A 20 0.96 -16.06 -6.37
N THR A 21 -0.34 -15.95 -6.11
CA THR A 21 -1.38 -16.78 -6.74
C THR A 21 -1.50 -16.48 -8.23
N ASN A 22 -1.55 -15.20 -8.62
CA ASN A 22 -1.63 -14.81 -10.02
C ASN A 22 -0.37 -15.20 -10.78
N TRP A 23 0.81 -15.12 -10.15
CA TRP A 23 2.07 -15.57 -10.73
C TRP A 23 2.05 -17.08 -11.01
N LYS A 24 1.69 -17.90 -10.01
CA LYS A 24 1.55 -19.36 -10.21
C LYS A 24 0.55 -19.69 -11.31
N PHE A 25 -0.59 -19.01 -11.33
CA PHE A 25 -1.62 -19.23 -12.36
C PHE A 25 -1.14 -18.82 -13.75
N SER A 26 -0.33 -17.75 -13.88
CA SER A 26 0.27 -17.34 -15.15
C SER A 26 1.20 -18.40 -15.78
N GLN A 27 1.77 -19.30 -14.96
CA GLN A 27 2.59 -20.42 -15.44
C GLN A 27 1.75 -21.59 -15.98
N LEU A 28 0.50 -21.71 -15.53
CA LEU A 28 -0.43 -22.78 -15.92
C LEU A 28 -1.29 -22.42 -17.15
N ILE A 29 -1.44 -21.12 -17.46
CA ILE A 29 -2.20 -20.66 -18.61
C ILE A 29 -1.47 -20.99 -19.92
N GLN A 30 -2.13 -21.76 -20.78
CA GLN A 30 -1.73 -21.92 -22.18
C GLN A 30 -2.39 -20.80 -23.02
N GLY A 31 -1.57 -19.96 -23.66
CA GLY A 31 -2.02 -18.87 -24.52
C GLY A 31 -1.40 -17.51 -24.19
N ARG A 32 -0.65 -16.94 -25.15
CA ARG A 32 0.10 -15.69 -25.01
C ARG A 32 -0.77 -14.50 -24.56
N SER A 33 -1.98 -14.38 -25.11
CA SER A 33 -2.93 -13.31 -24.79
C SER A 33 -3.43 -13.38 -23.33
N GLN A 34 -3.83 -14.57 -22.86
CA GLN A 34 -4.31 -14.77 -21.50
C GLN A 34 -3.17 -14.60 -20.47
N LYS A 35 -1.96 -15.04 -20.83
CA LYS A 35 -0.75 -14.84 -20.01
C LYS A 35 -0.40 -13.35 -19.85
N MET A 36 -0.48 -12.56 -20.92
CA MET A 36 -0.25 -11.10 -20.85
C MET A 36 -1.29 -10.39 -19.98
N LYS A 37 -2.56 -10.77 -20.06
CA LYS A 37 -3.62 -10.23 -19.19
C LYS A 37 -3.36 -10.53 -17.71
N MET A 38 -2.86 -11.73 -17.40
CA MET A 38 -2.48 -12.11 -16.04
C MET A 38 -1.24 -11.35 -15.54
N TYR A 39 -0.25 -11.14 -16.41
CA TYR A 39 0.90 -10.29 -16.06
C TYR A 39 0.48 -8.85 -15.78
N ALA A 40 -0.44 -8.27 -16.54
CA ALA A 40 -0.95 -6.93 -16.27
C ALA A 40 -1.61 -6.83 -14.87
N LEU A 41 -2.35 -7.85 -14.43
CA LEU A 41 -2.89 -7.92 -13.06
C LEU A 41 -1.78 -8.00 -12.00
N ILE A 42 -0.71 -8.75 -12.27
CA ILE A 42 0.45 -8.84 -11.38
C ILE A 42 1.16 -7.48 -11.32
N TYR A 43 1.43 -6.85 -12.46
CA TYR A 43 2.09 -5.55 -12.51
C TYR A 43 1.26 -4.44 -11.88
N MET A 44 -0.07 -4.48 -12.03
CA MET A 44 -0.95 -3.55 -11.34
C MET A 44 -0.75 -3.69 -9.83
N ASN A 45 -0.92 -4.90 -9.27
CA ASN A 45 -0.73 -5.14 -7.84
C ASN A 45 0.69 -4.80 -7.37
N THR A 46 1.71 -5.18 -8.15
CA THR A 46 3.13 -4.88 -7.89
C THR A 46 3.46 -3.40 -8.05
N GLY A 47 2.67 -2.60 -8.76
CA GLY A 47 2.82 -1.14 -8.79
C GLY A 47 2.19 -0.49 -7.55
N PHE A 48 1.02 -0.97 -7.13
CA PHE A 48 0.34 -0.47 -5.94
C PHE A 48 1.08 -0.84 -4.64
N PHE A 49 1.59 -2.06 -4.53
CA PHE A 49 2.27 -2.56 -3.31
C PHE A 49 3.47 -1.72 -2.83
N PRO A 50 4.52 -1.45 -3.64
CA PRO A 50 5.66 -0.65 -3.22
C PRO A 50 5.28 0.79 -2.95
N VAL A 51 4.33 1.37 -3.71
CA VAL A 51 3.83 2.72 -3.42
C VAL A 51 3.22 2.76 -2.02
N TYR A 52 2.37 1.80 -1.66
CA TYR A 52 1.80 1.72 -0.32
C TYR A 52 2.86 1.57 0.78
N VAL A 53 3.82 0.67 0.56
CA VAL A 53 4.93 0.42 1.50
C VAL A 53 5.80 1.67 1.67
N SER A 54 6.17 2.32 0.57
CA SER A 54 6.95 3.57 0.59
C SER A 54 6.23 4.67 1.34
N LEU A 55 4.92 4.83 1.14
CA LEU A 55 4.13 5.84 1.84
C LEU A 55 3.99 5.53 3.35
N CYS A 56 3.87 4.25 3.72
CA CYS A 56 3.92 3.83 5.12
C CYS A 56 5.30 4.11 5.74
N PHE A 57 6.38 3.87 4.99
CA PHE A 57 7.75 4.11 5.44
C PHE A 57 8.04 5.60 5.63
N VAL A 58 7.68 6.44 4.66
CA VAL A 58 7.79 7.91 4.77
C VAL A 58 7.01 8.42 5.97
N SER A 59 5.79 7.91 6.19
CA SER A 59 4.97 8.25 7.35
C SER A 59 5.66 7.92 8.68
N LEU A 60 6.39 6.79 8.74
CA LEU A 60 7.15 6.39 9.91
C LEU A 60 8.36 7.30 10.16
N LEU A 61 9.06 7.69 9.08
CA LEU A 61 10.16 8.66 9.15
C LEU A 61 9.67 10.03 9.65
N TYR A 62 8.53 10.51 9.17
CA TYR A 62 7.94 11.77 9.63
C TYR A 62 7.55 11.72 11.10
N LEU A 63 7.05 10.57 11.57
CA LEU A 63 6.75 10.34 12.98
C LEU A 63 8.01 10.39 13.85
N LEU A 64 9.07 9.67 13.43
CA LEU A 64 10.34 9.65 14.14
C LEU A 64 11.00 11.03 14.13
N PHE A 65 11.04 11.70 12.98
CA PHE A 65 11.65 13.03 12.85
C PHE A 65 10.86 14.10 13.60
N GLY A 66 9.53 14.04 13.57
CA GLY A 66 8.69 14.96 14.33
C GLY A 66 8.92 14.84 15.83
N ILE A 67 8.93 13.63 16.37
CA ILE A 67 9.09 13.38 17.81
C ILE A 67 10.54 13.61 18.25
N ILE A 68 11.50 12.93 17.62
CA ILE A 68 12.92 12.97 18.03
C ILE A 68 13.52 14.32 17.66
N GLY A 69 13.34 14.76 16.41
CA GLY A 69 13.85 16.05 15.93
C GLY A 69 13.21 17.22 16.65
N GLY A 70 11.88 17.22 16.84
CA GLY A 70 11.18 18.25 17.60
C GLY A 70 11.64 18.36 19.05
N THR A 71 11.89 17.23 19.71
CA THR A 71 12.38 17.22 21.10
C THR A 71 13.83 17.70 21.19
N ILE A 72 14.73 17.18 20.35
CA ILE A 72 16.16 17.53 20.42
C ILE A 72 16.38 19.00 20.04
N LEU A 73 15.82 19.44 18.91
CA LEU A 73 16.01 20.81 18.42
C LEU A 73 15.23 21.83 19.24
N GLY A 74 14.05 21.44 19.76
CA GLY A 74 13.24 22.26 20.67
C GLY A 74 13.96 22.61 21.97
N ILE A 75 14.72 21.65 22.51
CA ILE A 75 15.51 21.84 23.75
C ILE A 75 16.85 22.54 23.46
N LYS A 76 17.54 22.16 22.37
CA LYS A 76 18.92 22.62 22.12
C LYS A 76 19.03 23.96 21.41
N GLU A 77 18.09 24.31 20.54
CA GLU A 77 18.22 25.50 19.69
C GLU A 77 17.11 26.53 19.93
N SER A 78 15.85 26.13 19.77
CA SER A 78 14.74 27.08 19.85
C SER A 78 13.40 26.38 20.08
N PRO A 79 12.52 26.92 20.94
CA PRO A 79 11.21 26.31 21.18
C PRO A 79 10.31 26.27 19.93
N TYR A 80 10.58 27.05 18.88
CA TYR A 80 9.84 26.95 17.61
C TYR A 80 10.00 25.58 16.94
N TRP A 81 11.09 24.86 17.21
CA TRP A 81 11.28 23.50 16.70
C TRP A 81 10.29 22.48 17.27
N PHE A 82 9.58 22.78 18.37
CA PHE A 82 8.46 21.95 18.83
C PHE A 82 7.28 21.91 17.85
N LEU A 83 7.21 22.84 16.88
CA LEU A 83 6.25 22.76 15.77
C LEU A 83 6.42 21.50 14.93
N LEU A 84 7.59 20.84 14.96
CA LEU A 84 7.79 19.55 14.33
C LEU A 84 6.87 18.45 14.91
N PHE A 85 6.29 18.62 16.10
CA PHE A 85 5.27 17.72 16.63
C PHE A 85 3.95 17.74 15.84
N LEU A 86 3.74 18.72 14.97
CA LEU A 86 2.61 18.75 14.04
C LEU A 86 2.78 17.76 12.87
N LEU A 87 4.01 17.34 12.53
CA LEU A 87 4.28 16.38 11.46
C LEU A 87 3.56 15.03 11.70
N PRO A 88 3.66 14.40 12.88
CA PRO A 88 2.86 13.22 13.22
C PRO A 88 1.34 13.41 13.02
N ALA A 89 0.81 14.59 13.34
CA ALA A 89 -0.60 14.89 13.17
C ALA A 89 -0.99 14.98 11.69
N ALA A 90 -0.11 15.52 10.83
CA ALA A 90 -0.31 15.56 9.38
C ALA A 90 -0.14 14.20 8.69
N VAL A 91 0.63 13.28 9.28
CA VAL A 91 0.83 11.91 8.76
C VAL A 91 -0.44 11.07 8.86
N LEU A 92 -1.25 11.24 9.90
CA LEU A 92 -2.47 10.47 10.11
C LEU A 92 -3.51 10.60 8.97
N PRO A 93 -3.94 11.80 8.54
CA PRO A 93 -4.87 11.95 7.42
C PRO A 93 -4.27 11.47 6.10
N PHE A 94 -2.96 11.64 5.90
CA PHE A 94 -2.26 11.12 4.73
C PHE A 94 -2.32 9.58 4.68
N MET A 95 -1.96 8.90 5.77
CA MET A 95 -2.05 7.45 5.89
C MET A 95 -3.48 6.95 5.74
N TYR A 96 -4.46 7.68 6.27
CA TYR A 96 -5.87 7.35 6.11
C TYR A 96 -6.32 7.43 4.65
N PHE A 97 -5.93 8.49 3.94
CA PHE A 97 -6.24 8.65 2.51
C PHE A 97 -5.63 7.55 1.65
N VAL A 98 -4.34 7.27 1.88
CA VAL A 98 -3.61 6.19 1.18
C VAL A 98 -4.25 4.83 1.46
N HIS A 99 -4.64 4.57 2.70
CA HIS A 99 -5.32 3.33 3.08
C HIS A 99 -6.70 3.20 2.43
N ILE A 100 -7.50 4.27 2.40
CA ILE A 100 -8.79 4.29 1.70
C ILE A 100 -8.61 4.05 0.22
N PHE A 101 -7.66 4.74 -0.40
CA PHE A 101 -7.39 4.59 -1.82
C PHE A 101 -7.05 3.13 -2.16
N MET A 102 -6.21 2.49 -1.35
CA MET A 102 -5.88 1.07 -1.53
C MET A 102 -7.01 0.11 -1.22
N THR A 103 -7.83 0.37 -0.21
CA THR A 103 -8.88 -0.57 0.19
C THR A 103 -10.16 -0.42 -0.61
N LYS A 104 -10.43 0.77 -1.17
CA LYS A 104 -11.63 1.05 -1.97
C LYS A 104 -11.36 1.06 -3.47
N ASN A 105 -10.33 1.77 -3.96
CA ASN A 105 -10.16 1.95 -5.40
C ASN A 105 -9.48 0.77 -6.07
N TYR A 106 -8.45 0.16 -5.45
CA TYR A 106 -7.77 -0.98 -6.05
C TYR A 106 -8.70 -2.19 -6.32
N PRO A 107 -9.61 -2.60 -5.41
CA PRO A 107 -10.59 -3.65 -5.72
C PRO A 107 -11.50 -3.32 -6.90
N ILE A 108 -11.99 -2.08 -6.99
CA ILE A 108 -12.86 -1.60 -8.08
C ILE A 108 -12.13 -1.67 -9.41
N ILE A 109 -10.92 -1.10 -9.48
CA ILE A 109 -10.12 -1.08 -10.72
C ILE A 109 -9.78 -2.51 -11.17
N LYS A 110 -9.44 -3.39 -10.22
CA LYS A 110 -9.17 -4.80 -10.50
C LYS A 110 -10.41 -5.50 -11.06
N GLU A 111 -11.56 -5.29 -10.44
CA GLU A 111 -12.82 -5.91 -10.86
C GLU A 111 -13.24 -5.46 -12.26
N GLU A 112 -13.12 -4.16 -12.55
CA GLU A 112 -13.34 -3.62 -13.90
C GLU A 112 -12.40 -4.22 -14.93
N TYR A 113 -11.11 -4.34 -14.61
CA TYR A 113 -10.12 -4.95 -15.50
C TYR A 113 -10.43 -6.42 -15.79
N VAL A 114 -10.77 -7.19 -14.76
CA VAL A 114 -11.14 -8.61 -14.88
C VAL A 114 -12.39 -8.78 -15.74
N LYS A 115 -13.42 -7.95 -15.51
CA LYS A 115 -14.66 -7.96 -16.27
C LYS A 115 -14.44 -7.58 -17.73
N LYS A 116 -13.69 -6.52 -17.99
CA LYS A 116 -13.40 -6.02 -19.35
C LYS A 116 -12.62 -7.03 -20.19
N HIS A 117 -11.78 -7.85 -19.56
CA HIS A 117 -10.90 -8.78 -20.26
C HIS A 117 -11.31 -10.25 -20.15
N SER A 118 -12.47 -10.54 -19.54
CA SER A 118 -13.02 -11.88 -19.31
C SER A 118 -11.99 -12.84 -18.71
N ILE A 119 -11.24 -12.36 -17.70
CA ILE A 119 -10.17 -13.12 -17.08
C ILE A 119 -10.76 -14.12 -16.09
N GLN A 120 -10.49 -15.41 -16.28
CA GLN A 120 -10.83 -16.43 -15.28
C GLN A 120 -9.79 -16.40 -14.17
N LEU A 121 -10.16 -15.83 -13.02
CA LEU A 121 -9.32 -15.88 -11.83
C LEU A 121 -9.47 -17.24 -11.13
N PRO A 122 -8.40 -17.79 -10.55
CA PRO A 122 -8.53 -18.95 -9.67
C PRO A 122 -9.49 -18.61 -8.52
N LYS A 123 -10.42 -19.53 -8.21
CA LYS A 123 -11.31 -19.39 -7.05
C LYS A 123 -10.45 -19.23 -5.80
N ARG A 124 -10.70 -18.17 -5.02
CA ARG A 124 -10.07 -17.99 -3.72
C ARG A 124 -10.71 -18.99 -2.76
N GLU A 125 -9.94 -19.96 -2.31
CA GLU A 125 -10.20 -20.67 -1.05
C GLU A 125 -9.86 -19.76 0.14
#